data_AF-A0A5N0EAT7-F1
#
_entry.id   AF-A0A5N0EAT7-F1
#
_cell.length_a   1.000
_cell.length_b   1.000
_cell.length_c   1.000
_cell.angle_alpha   90.00
_cell.angle_beta   90.00
_cell.angle_gamma   90.00
#
_symmetry.space_group_name_H-M   'P 1'
#
loop_
_entity.id
_entity.type
_entity.pdbx_description
1 polymer ?
#
loop_
_entity_poly.entity_id
_entity_poly.type
_entity_poly.pdbx_seq_one_letter_code
_entity_poly.pdbx_strand_id
1 'polypeptide(L)'
;MTSIHIDHRISRLETRVTDIEDTHGESLYKLTRASVGSRIETGRLIDWTDSASRAFALIMERLAIAPIEFPPAARATEAEIDAALEAEL
;
A
#
# COMPACT_ATOMS: atom_id res chain seq x y z
N MET A 1 1.35 45.96 -21.84
CA MET A 1 1.47 44.49 -21.98
C MET A 1 0.77 44.11 -23.28
N THR A 2 1.45 43.48 -24.23
CA THR A 2 0.89 43.22 -25.58
C THR A 2 0.16 41.88 -25.63
N SER A 3 -0.81 41.72 -26.54
CA SER A 3 -1.58 40.47 -26.73
C SER A 3 -0.65 39.25 -26.84
N ILE A 4 0.41 39.38 -27.65
CA ILE A 4 1.43 38.34 -27.87
C ILE A 4 2.07 37.86 -26.56
N HIS A 5 2.32 38.79 -25.61
CA HIS A 5 2.90 38.43 -24.32
C HIS A 5 1.91 37.67 -23.43
N ILE A 6 0.61 37.98 -23.53
CA ILE A 6 -0.45 37.25 -22.83
C ILE A 6 -0.59 35.84 -23.41
N ASP A 7 -0.67 35.73 -24.73
CA ASP A 7 -0.83 34.45 -25.44
C ASP A 7 0.34 33.49 -25.14
N HIS A 8 1.57 34.01 -25.14
CA HIS A 8 2.76 33.23 -24.79
C HIS A 8 2.75 32.80 -23.31
N ARG A 9 2.20 33.61 -22.40
CA ARG A 9 2.08 33.23 -20.99
C ARG A 9 1.01 32.17 -20.78
N ILE A 10 -0.13 32.28 -21.46
CA ILE A 10 -1.21 31.30 -21.42
C ILE A 10 -0.72 29.96 -21.94
N SER A 11 -0.10 29.94 -23.12
CA SER A 11 0.45 28.70 -23.69
C SER A 11 1.46 28.00 -22.76
N ARG A 12 2.35 28.76 -22.10
CA ARG A 12 3.28 28.20 -21.10
C ARG A 12 2.58 27.64 -19.87
N LEU A 13 1.46 28.23 -19.45
CA LEU A 13 0.68 27.72 -18.32
C LEU A 13 -0.05 26.44 -18.72
N GLU A 14 -0.65 26.40 -19.90
CA GLU A 14 -1.32 25.21 -20.44
C GLU A 14 -0.35 24.03 -20.52
N THR A 15 0.84 24.23 -21.10
CA THR A 15 1.87 23.16 -21.15
C THR A 15 2.23 22.67 -19.74
N ARG A 16 2.45 23.57 -18.79
CA ARG A 16 2.80 23.18 -17.41
C ARG A 16 1.66 22.42 -16.72
N VAL A 17 0.41 22.78 -16.99
CA VAL A 17 -0.75 22.06 -16.45
C VAL A 17 -0.79 20.65 -17.02
N THR A 18 -0.65 20.50 -18.34
CA THR A 18 -0.57 19.17 -18.98
C THR A 18 0.58 18.34 -18.41
N ASP A 19 1.78 18.90 -18.28
CA ASP A 19 2.93 18.18 -17.70
C ASP A 19 2.65 17.70 -16.26
N ILE A 20 1.98 18.53 -15.45
CA ILE A 20 1.60 18.18 -14.07
C ILE A 20 0.54 17.08 -14.09
N GLU A 21 -0.49 17.21 -14.92
CA GLU A 21 -1.57 16.23 -15.02
C GLU A 21 -1.05 14.87 -15.46
N ASP A 22 -0.17 14.84 -16.46
CA ASP A 22 0.47 13.60 -16.95
C ASP A 22 1.35 12.96 -15.87
N THR A 23 2.23 13.75 -15.25
CA THR A 23 3.13 13.24 -14.19
C THR A 23 2.35 12.78 -12.96
N HIS A 24 1.29 13.51 -12.59
CA HIS A 24 0.44 13.16 -11.46
C HIS A 24 -0.36 11.88 -11.74
N GLY A 25 -0.93 11.75 -12.94
CA GLY A 25 -1.62 10.54 -13.38
C GLY A 25 -0.70 9.31 -13.38
N GLU A 26 0.51 9.45 -13.92
CA GLU A 26 1.51 8.37 -13.91
C GLU A 26 1.92 7.98 -12.47
N SER A 27 2.12 8.99 -11.62
CA SER A 27 2.51 8.77 -10.22
C SER A 27 1.42 8.06 -9.42
N LEU A 28 0.16 8.50 -9.56
CA LEU A 28 -0.99 7.85 -8.93
C LEU A 28 -1.17 6.42 -9.42
N TYR A 29 -0.99 6.17 -10.72
CA TYR A 29 -1.07 4.82 -11.26
C TYR A 29 0.02 3.91 -10.67
N LYS A 30 1.27 4.36 -10.64
CA LYS A 30 2.39 3.60 -10.05
C LYS A 30 2.18 3.33 -8.57
N LEU A 31 1.75 4.33 -7.80
CA LEU A 31 1.47 4.19 -6.37
C LEU A 31 0.32 3.22 -6.13
N THR A 32 -0.77 3.33 -6.91
CA THR A 32 -1.91 2.39 -6.82
C THR A 32 -1.47 0.97 -7.12
N ARG A 33 -0.68 0.77 -8.19
CA ARG A 33 -0.15 -0.55 -8.55
C ARG A 33 0.73 -1.13 -7.44
N ALA A 34 1.62 -0.33 -6.85
CA ALA A 34 2.48 -0.76 -5.76
C ALA A 34 1.69 -1.10 -4.49
N SER A 35 0.72 -0.26 -4.12
CA SER A 35 -0.18 -0.48 -2.98
C SER A 35 -0.99 -1.76 -3.13
N VAL A 36 -1.58 -2.00 -4.31
CA VAL A 36 -2.29 -3.25 -4.62
C VAL A 36 -1.35 -4.46 -4.54
N GLY A 37 -0.13 -4.34 -5.07
CA GLY A 37 0.89 -5.40 -4.98
C GLY A 37 1.22 -5.75 -3.54
N SER A 38 1.55 -4.74 -2.72
CA SER A 38 1.84 -4.91 -1.30
C SER A 38 0.67 -5.57 -0.56
N ARG A 39 -0.57 -5.12 -0.79
CA ARG A 39 -1.77 -5.73 -0.18
C ARG A 39 -1.93 -7.21 -0.54
N ILE A 40 -1.63 -7.60 -1.78
CA ILE A 40 -1.67 -9.01 -2.21
C ILE A 40 -0.59 -9.82 -1.50
N GLU A 41 0.65 -9.31 -1.45
CA GLU A 41 1.79 -9.98 -0.83
C GLU A 41 1.58 -10.14 0.68
N THR A 42 1.14 -9.10 1.39
CA THR A 42 0.80 -9.16 2.81
C THR A 42 -0.33 -10.15 3.07
N GLY A 43 -1.35 -10.19 2.21
CA GLY A 43 -2.42 -11.20 2.31
C GLY A 43 -1.88 -12.63 2.24
N ARG A 44 -0.99 -12.91 1.27
CA ARG A 44 -0.34 -14.23 1.14
C ARG A 44 0.53 -14.57 2.35
N LEU A 45 1.22 -13.60 2.93
CA LEU A 45 2.06 -13.81 4.11
C LEU A 45 1.23 -14.15 5.34
N ILE A 46 0.08 -13.48 5.53
CA ILE A 46 -0.88 -13.80 6.59
C ILE A 46 -1.38 -15.24 6.42
N ASP A 47 -1.88 -15.60 5.23
CA ASP A 47 -2.40 -16.95 4.96
C ASP A 47 -1.34 -18.03 5.19
N TRP A 48 -0.10 -17.76 4.77
CA TRP A 48 1.03 -18.66 4.96
C TRP A 48 1.39 -18.82 6.43
N THR A 49 1.43 -17.73 7.19
CA THR A 49 1.75 -17.74 8.63
C THR A 49 0.70 -18.53 9.40
N ASP A 50 -0.58 -18.31 9.13
CA ASP A 50 -1.67 -19.06 9.76
C ASP A 50 -1.62 -20.55 9.42
N SER A 51 -1.28 -20.89 8.18
CA SER A 51 -1.09 -22.28 7.75
C SER A 51 0.08 -22.94 8.47
N ALA A 52 1.21 -22.23 8.60
CA ALA A 52 2.39 -22.71 9.31
C ALA A 52 2.08 -22.92 10.81
N SER A 53 1.39 -21.97 11.44
CA SER A 53 0.95 -22.08 12.84
C SER A 53 0.09 -23.32 13.07
N ARG A 54 -0.88 -23.61 12.19
CA ARG A 54 -1.69 -24.84 12.27
C ARG A 54 -0.84 -26.10 12.09
N ALA A 55 0.11 -26.11 11.16
CA ALA A 55 1.00 -27.24 10.97
C ALA A 55 1.87 -27.51 12.21
N PHE A 56 2.38 -26.45 12.85
CA PHE A 56 3.13 -26.58 14.11
C PHE A 56 2.28 -27.11 15.26
N ALA A 57 1.04 -26.66 15.40
CA ALA A 57 0.10 -27.19 16.39
C ALA A 57 -0.08 -28.70 16.23
N LEU A 58 -0.29 -29.18 15.00
CA LEU A 58 -0.42 -30.61 14.71
C LEU A 58 0.84 -31.42 15.05
N ILE A 59 2.02 -30.86 14.81
CA ILE A 59 3.30 -31.50 15.18
C ILE A 59 3.41 -31.60 16.72
N MET A 60 3.06 -30.54 17.45
CA MET A 60 3.08 -30.55 18.91
C MET A 60 2.12 -31.62 19.47
N GLU A 61 0.90 -31.69 18.96
CA GLU A 61 -0.07 -32.73 19.36
C GLU A 61 0.49 -34.14 19.13
N ARG A 62 1.14 -34.37 17.99
CA ARG A 62 1.76 -35.67 17.67
C ARG A 62 2.91 -36.04 18.60
N LEU A 63 3.60 -35.05 19.17
CA LEU A 63 4.67 -35.23 20.14
C LEU A 63 4.17 -35.25 21.60
N ALA A 64 2.85 -35.24 21.81
CA ALA A 64 2.21 -35.11 23.12
C ALA A 64 2.66 -33.83 23.89
N ILE A 65 3.00 -32.78 23.14
CA ILE A 65 3.29 -31.44 23.65
C ILE A 65 1.99 -30.63 23.54
N ALA A 66 1.63 -29.91 24.60
CA ALA A 66 0.50 -28.98 24.55
C ALA A 66 0.73 -27.92 23.45
N PRO A 67 -0.15 -27.81 22.44
CA PRO A 67 0.04 -26.85 21.37
C PRO A 67 0.01 -25.42 21.88
N ILE A 68 0.90 -24.59 21.36
CA ILE A 68 0.84 -23.14 21.56
C ILE A 68 -0.18 -22.58 20.57
N GLU A 69 -1.15 -21.83 21.09
CA GLU A 69 -2.10 -21.10 20.26
C GLU A 69 -1.43 -19.84 19.71
N PHE A 70 -1.33 -19.77 18.37
CA PHE A 70 -0.97 -18.55 17.68
C PHE A 70 -2.25 -17.86 17.22
N PRO A 71 -2.52 -16.62 17.67
CA PRO A 71 -3.67 -15.88 17.16
C PRO A 71 -3.52 -15.69 15.65
N PRO A 72 -4.61 -15.79 14.87
CA PRO A 72 -4.57 -15.54 13.44
C PRO A 72 -3.98 -14.16 13.15
N ALA A 73 -3.10 -14.08 12.15
CA ALA A 73 -2.55 -12.80 11.75
C ALA A 73 -3.67 -11.93 11.16
N ALA A 74 -3.92 -10.77 11.77
CA ALA A 74 -4.89 -9.81 11.29
C ALA A 74 -4.23 -8.80 10.34
N ARG A 75 -5.01 -8.29 9.38
CA ARG A 75 -4.59 -7.10 8.63
C ARG A 75 -4.71 -5.89 9.53
N ALA A 76 -3.85 -4.89 9.27
CA ALA A 76 -3.98 -3.58 9.88
C ALA A 76 -5.36 -2.98 9.60
N THR A 77 -5.93 -2.36 10.62
CA THR A 77 -7.15 -1.55 10.56
C THR A 77 -6.85 -0.17 10.00
N GLU A 78 -7.86 0.51 9.46
CA GLU A 78 -7.71 1.91 8.99
C GLU A 78 -7.17 2.83 10.10
N ALA A 79 -7.62 2.65 11.34
CA ALA A 79 -7.14 3.45 12.47
C ALA A 79 -5.64 3.23 12.78
N GLU A 80 -5.13 1.99 12.64
CA GLU A 80 -3.70 1.70 12.80
C GLU A 80 -2.88 2.30 11.66
N ILE A 81 -3.44 2.30 10.44
CA ILE A 81 -2.81 2.93 9.27
C ILE A 81 -2.76 4.45 9.45
N ASP A 82 -3.88 5.08 9.82
CA ASP A 82 -3.97 6.53 10.06
C ASP A 82 -3.00 6.96 11.16
N ALA A 83 -2.96 6.25 12.29
CA ALA A 83 -2.03 6.54 13.37
C ALA A 83 -0.55 6.41 12.94
N ALA A 84 -0.23 5.43 12.10
CA ALA A 84 1.12 5.26 11.56
C ALA A 84 1.48 6.39 10.58
N LEU A 85 0.54 6.84 9.75
CA LEU A 85 0.74 7.97 8.85
C LEU A 85 0.95 9.28 9.61
N GLU A 86 0.17 9.53 10.66
CA GLU A 86 0.31 10.71 11.52
C GLU A 86 1.67 10.76 12.23
N ALA A 87 2.26 9.61 12.56
CA ALA A 87 3.57 9.53 13.21
C ALA A 87 4.75 9.87 12.29
N GLU A 88 4.56 9.81 10.97
CA GLU A 88 5.59 10.06 9.95
C GLU A 88 5.56 11.51 9.40
N LEU A 89 4.59 12.32 9.81
CA LEU A 89 4.42 13.74 9.43
C LEU A 89 5.02 14.70 10.46
#